data_AF-A0A7S1E1B3-F1
#
_entry.id   AF-A0A7S1E1B3-F1
#
_cell.length_a   1.000
_cell.length_b   1.000
_cell.length_c   1.000
_cell.angle_alpha   90.00
_cell.angle_beta   90.00
_cell.angle_gamma   90.00
#
_symmetry.space_group_name_H-M   'P 1'
#
loop_
_entity.id
_entity.type
_entity.pdbx_description
1 polymer ?
#
loop_
_entity_poly.entity_id
_entity_poly.type
_entity_poly.pdbx_seq_one_letter_code
_entity_poly.pdbx_strand_id
1 'polypeptide(L)'
;PNDLPKSVHPGVLSGQAMVDLLDHAKENGYAIPAVNCVSSSGINACLEAARRNDAPIIIQFSSGGSQFYGGKGLSNNNYAAAIAGAVSGAFHVRTMAEQYGVPVILHTDHCAKSLLPWIDGLIAASERYYEIHGEPLFSSHMIDLSEEPIEENLEICAEYLGRMCKIGLLLEMELGITGGEEDGVDNTDVAQEDLYSKPEEIYETYEKLMAVSPMFTVAAAFGNVHG
;
A
#
# COMPACT_ATOMS: atom_id res chain seq x y z
N PRO A 1 19.06 10.45 4.45
CA PRO A 1 19.38 10.69 5.87
C PRO A 1 20.58 9.84 6.32
N ASN A 2 21.61 10.47 6.89
CA ASN A 2 22.87 9.82 7.25
C ASN A 2 22.80 8.79 8.40
N ASP A 3 21.61 8.43 8.89
CA ASP A 3 21.42 7.49 10.01
C ASP A 3 20.30 6.46 9.77
N LEU A 4 20.00 6.14 8.51
CA LEU A 4 19.05 5.06 8.23
C LEU A 4 19.55 3.72 8.80
N PRO A 5 18.64 2.83 9.27
CA PRO A 5 19.01 1.50 9.73
C PRO A 5 19.82 0.73 8.69
N LYS A 6 20.74 -0.14 9.13
CA LYS A 6 21.63 -0.89 8.23
C LYS A 6 20.90 -1.79 7.22
N SER A 7 19.68 -2.20 7.55
CA SER A 7 18.79 -2.98 6.69
C SER A 7 18.18 -2.14 5.57
N VAL A 8 18.10 -0.81 5.71
CA VAL A 8 17.55 0.09 4.71
C VAL A 8 18.61 0.37 3.65
N HIS A 9 18.27 0.05 2.41
CA HIS A 9 19.17 0.17 1.26
C HIS A 9 18.50 0.91 0.09
N PRO A 10 19.28 1.44 -0.87
CA PRO A 10 18.73 1.83 -2.17
C PRO A 10 18.01 0.67 -2.86
N GLY A 11 16.89 0.96 -3.52
CA GLY A 11 16.02 -0.07 -4.12
C GLY A 11 14.69 -0.18 -3.39
N VAL A 12 13.90 -1.18 -3.78
CA VAL A 12 12.60 -1.46 -3.13
C VAL A 12 12.84 -2.26 -1.86
N LEU A 13 12.27 -1.79 -0.75
CA LEU A 13 12.37 -2.41 0.57
C LEU A 13 11.18 -3.36 0.78
N SER A 14 11.42 -4.51 1.40
CA SER A 14 10.37 -5.45 1.80
C SER A 14 10.73 -6.10 3.15
N GLY A 15 9.78 -6.81 3.76
CA GLY A 15 10.00 -7.49 5.04
C GLY A 15 10.60 -6.57 6.11
N GLN A 16 11.67 -7.02 6.76
CA GLN A 16 12.28 -6.31 7.89
C GLN A 16 12.85 -4.94 7.50
N ALA A 17 13.43 -4.78 6.30
CA ALA A 17 14.01 -3.50 5.89
C ALA A 17 12.95 -2.39 5.76
N MET A 18 11.75 -2.74 5.33
CA MET A 18 10.61 -1.82 5.31
C MET A 18 10.14 -1.49 6.72
N VAL A 19 10.01 -2.49 7.60
CA VAL A 19 9.61 -2.27 9.01
C VAL A 19 10.61 -1.36 9.73
N ASP A 20 11.91 -1.62 9.57
CA ASP A 20 12.96 -0.81 10.17
C ASP A 20 12.91 0.64 9.69
N LEU A 21 12.56 0.88 8.42
CA LEU A 21 12.37 2.23 7.90
C LEU A 21 11.15 2.93 8.53
N LEU A 22 10.03 2.22 8.69
CA LEU A 22 8.82 2.75 9.32
C LEU A 22 9.05 3.04 10.81
N ASP A 23 9.76 2.16 11.52
CA ASP A 23 10.08 2.36 12.93
C ASP A 23 11.08 3.49 13.12
N HIS A 24 12.11 3.59 12.28
CA HIS A 24 12.99 4.75 12.27
C HIS A 24 12.23 6.06 12.03
N ALA A 25 11.21 6.06 11.15
CA ALA A 25 10.35 7.22 10.94
C ALA A 25 9.56 7.63 12.19
N LYS A 26 9.00 6.65 12.91
CA LYS A 26 8.32 6.88 14.20
C LYS A 26 9.29 7.42 15.27
N GLU A 27 10.46 6.80 15.41
CA GLU A 27 11.47 7.18 16.41
C GLU A 27 12.04 8.58 16.18
N ASN A 28 12.14 9.00 14.92
CA ASN A 28 12.73 10.29 14.54
C ASN A 28 11.69 11.37 14.18
N GLY A 29 10.40 11.07 14.30
CA GLY A 29 9.31 12.05 14.15
C GLY A 29 9.13 12.60 12.73
N TYR A 30 9.20 11.73 11.71
CA TYR A 30 8.88 12.12 10.32
C TYR A 30 7.92 11.14 9.65
N ALA A 31 7.25 11.60 8.59
CA ALA A 31 6.42 10.76 7.73
C ALA A 31 7.09 10.58 6.35
N ILE A 32 6.73 9.52 5.63
CA ILE A 32 7.25 9.22 4.30
C ILE A 32 6.16 9.56 3.28
N PRO A 33 6.42 10.45 2.30
CA PRO A 33 5.41 10.76 1.28
C PRO A 33 5.06 9.52 0.44
N ALA A 34 3.77 9.29 0.24
CA ALA A 34 3.24 8.29 -0.67
C ALA A 34 2.60 8.95 -1.89
N VAL A 35 3.05 8.58 -3.09
CA VAL A 35 2.68 9.27 -4.33
C VAL A 35 2.11 8.30 -5.35
N ASN A 36 0.86 8.52 -5.74
CA ASN A 36 0.22 7.79 -6.83
C ASN A 36 0.92 8.05 -8.15
N CYS A 37 1.36 6.98 -8.79
CA CYS A 37 2.00 7.02 -10.09
C CYS A 37 1.15 6.33 -11.15
N VAL A 38 1.10 6.93 -12.35
CA VAL A 38 0.37 6.38 -13.51
C VAL A 38 1.26 6.17 -14.72
N SER A 39 2.53 6.59 -14.66
CA SER A 39 3.48 6.45 -15.77
C SER A 39 4.91 6.38 -15.27
N SER A 40 5.81 5.88 -16.11
CA SER A 40 7.26 5.90 -15.83
C SER A 40 7.78 7.31 -15.58
N SER A 41 7.22 8.33 -16.23
CA SER A 41 7.58 9.73 -15.98
C SER A 41 7.23 10.18 -14.56
N GLY A 42 6.08 9.76 -14.04
CA GLY A 42 5.68 10.05 -12.65
C GLY A 42 6.59 9.37 -11.64
N ILE A 43 6.89 8.10 -11.87
CA ILE A 43 7.85 7.33 -11.05
C ILE A 43 9.22 8.01 -11.04
N ASN A 44 9.75 8.37 -12.22
CA ASN A 44 11.07 9.01 -12.32
C ASN A 44 11.12 10.36 -11.60
N ALA A 45 10.04 11.15 -11.66
CA ALA A 45 9.95 12.41 -10.92
C ALA A 45 9.97 12.19 -9.40
N CYS A 46 9.28 11.16 -8.91
CA CYS A 46 9.28 10.79 -7.49
C CYS A 46 10.68 10.36 -7.03
N LEU A 47 11.33 9.47 -7.78
CA LEU A 47 12.70 9.00 -7.48
C LEU A 47 13.71 10.14 -7.50
N GLU A 48 13.60 11.05 -8.49
CA GLU A 48 14.46 12.23 -8.57
C GLU A 48 14.25 13.17 -7.39
N ALA A 49 13.01 13.44 -7.00
CA ALA A 49 12.68 14.28 -5.86
C ALA A 49 13.21 13.67 -4.55
N ALA A 50 12.99 12.38 -4.32
CA ALA A 50 13.50 11.67 -3.16
C ALA A 50 15.03 11.73 -3.09
N ARG A 51 15.71 11.51 -4.22
CA ARG A 51 17.18 11.59 -4.30
C ARG A 51 17.73 12.99 -4.03
N ARG A 52 17.07 14.03 -4.53
CA ARG A 52 17.47 15.44 -4.31
C ARG A 52 17.35 15.84 -2.84
N ASN A 53 16.41 15.24 -2.11
CA ASN A 53 16.16 15.53 -0.71
C ASN A 53 16.79 14.53 0.26
N ASP A 54 17.55 13.55 -0.24
CA ASP A 54 18.15 12.48 0.57
C ASP A 54 17.13 11.84 1.53
N ALA A 55 15.98 11.44 0.97
CA ALA A 55 14.83 10.95 1.73
C ALA A 55 14.28 9.64 1.13
N PRO A 56 13.72 8.75 1.96
CA PRO A 56 12.91 7.63 1.47
C PRO A 56 11.60 8.13 0.83
N ILE A 57 10.97 7.30 0.01
CA ILE A 57 9.67 7.60 -0.59
C ILE A 57 8.80 6.34 -0.71
N ILE A 58 7.48 6.51 -0.68
CA ILE A 58 6.53 5.47 -1.06
C ILE A 58 6.02 5.78 -2.47
N ILE A 59 6.14 4.82 -3.39
CA ILE A 59 5.52 4.89 -4.71
C ILE A 59 4.35 3.94 -4.72
N GLN A 60 3.16 4.46 -5.01
CA GLN A 60 1.94 3.67 -4.98
C GLN A 60 1.16 3.73 -6.28
N PHE A 61 0.34 2.71 -6.50
CA PHE A 61 -0.58 2.65 -7.63
C PHE A 61 -2.00 2.39 -7.11
N SER A 62 -2.95 3.24 -7.48
CA SER A 62 -4.37 2.89 -7.37
C SER A 62 -4.78 1.92 -8.48
N SER A 63 -5.95 1.28 -8.36
CA SER A 63 -6.45 0.37 -9.40
C SER A 63 -6.56 1.05 -10.77
N GLY A 64 -7.12 2.27 -10.80
CA GLY A 64 -7.23 3.08 -12.02
C GLY A 64 -5.87 3.53 -12.57
N GLY A 65 -4.95 3.93 -11.69
CA GLY A 65 -3.57 4.28 -12.08
C GLY A 65 -2.81 3.11 -12.67
N SER A 66 -3.02 1.92 -12.11
CA SER A 66 -2.47 0.65 -12.60
C SER A 66 -2.99 0.34 -13.99
N GLN A 67 -4.31 0.45 -14.23
CA GLN A 67 -4.88 0.26 -15.56
C GLN A 67 -4.33 1.29 -16.57
N PHE A 68 -4.16 2.55 -16.15
CA PHE A 68 -3.58 3.58 -17.00
C PHE A 68 -2.14 3.22 -17.40
N TYR A 69 -1.33 2.73 -16.46
CA TYR A 69 0.04 2.29 -16.71
C TYR A 69 0.09 1.13 -17.72
N GLY A 70 -0.83 0.16 -17.61
CA GLY A 70 -0.97 -0.94 -18.56
C GLY A 70 -1.52 -0.50 -19.93
N GLY A 71 -2.22 0.63 -19.96
CA GLY A 71 -2.80 1.24 -21.15
C GLY A 71 -4.31 0.99 -21.27
N LYS A 72 -5.08 2.07 -21.44
CA LYS A 72 -6.56 2.03 -21.57
C LYS A 72 -7.09 1.22 -22.77
N GLY A 73 -6.22 0.84 -23.71
CA GLY A 73 -6.58 -0.04 -24.82
C GLY A 73 -6.67 -1.53 -24.47
N LEU A 74 -6.16 -1.94 -23.31
CA LEU A 74 -6.28 -3.32 -22.83
C LEU A 74 -7.65 -3.55 -22.17
N SER A 75 -8.20 -4.75 -22.34
CA SER A 75 -9.39 -5.17 -21.60
C SER A 75 -9.05 -5.29 -20.11
N ASN A 76 -9.88 -4.66 -19.28
CA ASN A 76 -9.75 -4.75 -17.83
C ASN A 76 -10.72 -5.77 -17.20
N ASN A 77 -11.15 -6.78 -17.98
CA ASN A 77 -11.97 -7.86 -17.45
C ASN A 77 -11.21 -8.57 -16.32
N ASN A 78 -11.86 -8.75 -15.17
CA ASN A 78 -11.25 -9.27 -13.94
C ASN A 78 -9.95 -8.56 -13.57
N TYR A 79 -9.89 -7.24 -13.79
CA TYR A 79 -8.73 -6.38 -13.47
C TYR A 79 -7.42 -6.76 -14.18
N ALA A 80 -7.47 -7.55 -15.26
CA ALA A 80 -6.26 -8.04 -15.92
C ALA A 80 -5.31 -6.92 -16.40
N ALA A 81 -5.86 -5.82 -16.92
CA ALA A 81 -5.05 -4.68 -17.34
C ALA A 81 -4.45 -3.91 -16.16
N ALA A 82 -5.22 -3.74 -15.07
CA ALA A 82 -4.71 -3.14 -13.83
C ALA A 82 -3.59 -3.99 -13.21
N ILE A 83 -3.77 -5.31 -13.10
CA ILE A 83 -2.75 -6.24 -12.60
C ILE A 83 -1.47 -6.12 -13.44
N ALA A 84 -1.58 -6.21 -14.77
CA ALA A 84 -0.43 -6.14 -15.67
C ALA A 84 0.28 -4.77 -15.60
N GLY A 85 -0.48 -3.69 -15.51
CA GLY A 85 0.07 -2.33 -15.42
C GLY A 85 0.79 -2.07 -14.11
N ALA A 86 0.22 -2.45 -12.96
CA ALA A 86 0.89 -2.38 -11.67
C ALA A 86 2.17 -3.22 -11.64
N VAL A 87 2.15 -4.45 -12.16
CA VAL A 87 3.35 -5.30 -12.27
C VAL A 87 4.42 -4.64 -13.15
N SER A 88 4.03 -4.05 -14.29
CA SER A 88 4.97 -3.32 -15.15
C SER A 88 5.58 -2.10 -14.45
N GLY A 89 4.76 -1.33 -13.73
CA GLY A 89 5.21 -0.22 -12.90
C GLY A 89 6.17 -0.66 -11.80
N ALA A 90 5.84 -1.75 -11.10
CA ALA A 90 6.69 -2.34 -10.07
C ALA A 90 8.08 -2.70 -10.59
N PHE A 91 8.17 -3.39 -11.73
CA PHE A 91 9.47 -3.70 -12.35
C PHE A 91 10.27 -2.44 -12.72
N HIS A 92 9.59 -1.38 -13.18
CA HIS A 92 10.24 -0.09 -13.45
C HIS A 92 10.80 0.53 -12.17
N VAL A 93 10.01 0.57 -11.08
CA VAL A 93 10.47 1.07 -9.77
C VAL A 93 11.67 0.26 -9.28
N ARG A 94 11.59 -1.07 -9.27
CA ARG A 94 12.69 -1.95 -8.83
C ARG A 94 13.97 -1.71 -9.62
N THR A 95 13.85 -1.56 -10.94
CA THR A 95 15.00 -1.30 -11.82
C THR A 95 15.63 0.07 -11.55
N MET A 96 14.82 1.10 -11.32
CA MET A 96 15.30 2.47 -11.25
C MET A 96 15.68 2.92 -9.84
N ALA A 97 15.01 2.46 -8.78
CA ALA A 97 15.23 2.92 -7.41
C ALA A 97 16.69 2.77 -6.95
N GLU A 98 17.35 1.66 -7.32
CA GLU A 98 18.78 1.45 -7.06
C GLU A 98 19.67 2.46 -7.79
N GLN A 99 19.34 2.78 -9.05
CA GLN A 99 20.11 3.73 -9.88
C GLN A 99 20.00 5.16 -9.35
N TYR A 100 18.84 5.50 -8.79
CA TYR A 100 18.66 6.77 -8.09
C TYR A 100 19.33 6.77 -6.72
N GLY A 101 19.64 5.62 -6.13
CA GLY A 101 20.22 5.54 -4.79
C GLY A 101 19.19 5.79 -3.68
N VAL A 102 17.91 5.49 -3.92
CA VAL A 102 16.79 5.85 -3.04
C VAL A 102 16.14 4.60 -2.45
N PRO A 103 15.90 4.53 -1.12
CA PRO A 103 15.05 3.52 -0.51
C PRO A 103 13.58 3.79 -0.83
N VAL A 104 12.89 2.79 -1.38
CA VAL A 104 11.50 2.91 -1.82
C VAL A 104 10.64 1.85 -1.16
N ILE A 105 9.49 2.25 -0.59
CA ILE A 105 8.38 1.32 -0.32
C ILE A 105 7.49 1.34 -1.56
N LEU A 106 7.21 0.17 -2.11
CA LEU A 106 6.38 0.00 -3.28
C LEU A 106 5.02 -0.53 -2.87
N HIS A 107 3.98 0.27 -3.06
CA HIS A 107 2.66 0.07 -2.47
C HIS A 107 1.55 0.02 -3.51
N THR A 108 0.36 -0.42 -3.11
CA THR A 108 -0.88 -0.19 -3.85
C THR A 108 -1.92 0.43 -2.96
N ASP A 109 -2.61 1.41 -3.51
CA ASP A 109 -3.61 2.23 -2.84
C ASP A 109 -4.93 1.49 -2.62
N HIS A 110 -5.96 2.21 -2.16
CA HIS A 110 -7.32 1.76 -1.86
C HIS A 110 -7.79 0.57 -2.71
N CYS A 111 -8.26 -0.46 -2.02
CA CYS A 111 -8.84 -1.66 -2.60
C CYS A 111 -10.12 -2.04 -1.85
N ALA A 112 -11.24 -1.46 -2.30
CA ALA A 112 -12.58 -1.88 -1.93
C ALA A 112 -12.83 -3.37 -2.20
N LYS A 113 -13.85 -3.94 -1.56
CA LYS A 113 -14.22 -5.36 -1.69
C LYS A 113 -14.39 -5.82 -3.14
N SER A 114 -14.94 -4.95 -3.99
CA SER A 114 -15.13 -5.23 -5.42
C SER A 114 -13.81 -5.33 -6.20
N LEU A 115 -12.74 -4.71 -5.71
CA LEU A 115 -11.41 -4.65 -6.29
C LEU A 115 -10.49 -5.78 -5.81
N LEU A 116 -10.89 -6.58 -4.82
CA LEU A 116 -10.05 -7.68 -4.29
C LEU A 116 -9.39 -8.59 -5.34
N PRO A 117 -10.03 -8.93 -6.50
CA PRO A 117 -9.36 -9.75 -7.51
C PRO A 117 -8.13 -9.07 -8.16
N TRP A 118 -8.03 -7.74 -8.10
CA TRP A 118 -6.82 -7.00 -8.49
C TRP A 118 -5.68 -7.30 -7.50
N ILE A 119 -5.91 -7.17 -6.20
CA ILE A 119 -4.92 -7.45 -5.16
C ILE A 119 -4.53 -8.93 -5.14
N ASP A 120 -5.48 -9.85 -5.33
CA ASP A 120 -5.18 -11.29 -5.49
C ASP A 120 -4.17 -11.55 -6.61
N GLY A 121 -4.35 -10.88 -7.76
CA GLY A 121 -3.44 -10.96 -8.89
C GLY A 121 -2.04 -10.42 -8.59
N LEU A 122 -1.95 -9.36 -7.78
CA LEU A 122 -0.69 -8.74 -7.37
C LEU A 122 0.04 -9.54 -6.30
N ILE A 123 -0.67 -10.09 -5.31
CA ILE A 123 -0.08 -11.03 -4.35
C ILE A 123 0.44 -12.25 -5.09
N ALA A 124 -0.31 -12.80 -6.04
CA ALA A 124 0.16 -13.92 -6.87
C ALA A 124 1.41 -13.56 -7.70
N ALA A 125 1.52 -12.31 -8.18
CA ALA A 125 2.74 -11.84 -8.85
C ALA A 125 3.92 -11.72 -7.88
N SER A 126 3.69 -11.22 -6.67
CA SER A 126 4.68 -11.16 -5.59
C SER A 126 5.14 -12.54 -5.15
N GLU A 127 4.24 -13.52 -5.03
CA GLU A 127 4.57 -14.93 -4.73
C GLU A 127 5.50 -15.53 -5.79
N ARG A 128 5.19 -15.36 -7.08
CA ARG A 128 6.06 -15.82 -8.19
C ARG A 128 7.42 -15.13 -8.20
N TYR A 129 7.46 -13.83 -7.88
CA TYR A 129 8.72 -13.10 -7.79
C TYR A 129 9.54 -13.57 -6.58
N TYR A 130 8.90 -13.83 -5.44
CA TYR A 130 9.52 -14.35 -4.21
C TYR A 130 10.19 -15.71 -4.42
N GLU A 131 9.57 -16.62 -5.18
CA GLU A 131 10.17 -17.94 -5.50
C GLU A 131 11.53 -17.84 -6.21
N ILE A 132 11.76 -16.77 -6.96
CA ILE A 132 12.98 -16.57 -7.76
C ILE A 132 13.97 -15.67 -7.02
N HIS A 133 13.49 -14.63 -6.35
CA HIS A 133 14.30 -13.54 -5.81
C HIS A 133 14.45 -13.54 -4.29
N GLY A 134 13.64 -14.32 -3.57
CA GLY A 134 13.65 -14.39 -2.10
C GLY A 134 13.00 -13.17 -1.41
N GLU A 135 12.32 -12.32 -2.17
CA GLU A 135 11.61 -11.12 -1.70
C GLU A 135 10.37 -10.88 -2.58
N PRO A 136 9.32 -10.21 -2.09
CA PRO A 136 8.11 -9.94 -2.87
C PRO A 136 8.32 -8.84 -3.92
N LEU A 137 7.46 -8.81 -4.95
CA LEU A 137 7.53 -7.79 -6.00
C LEU A 137 7.20 -6.40 -5.43
N PHE A 138 6.11 -6.32 -4.66
CA PHE A 138 5.66 -5.16 -3.90
C PHE A 138 6.16 -5.22 -2.46
N SER A 139 6.12 -4.09 -1.75
CA SER A 139 6.41 -4.00 -0.32
C SER A 139 5.16 -4.21 0.53
N SER A 140 4.04 -3.63 0.09
CA SER A 140 2.77 -3.66 0.81
C SER A 140 1.57 -3.47 -0.12
N HIS A 141 0.39 -3.81 0.37
CA HIS A 141 -0.89 -3.56 -0.30
C HIS A 141 -1.90 -3.01 0.69
N MET A 142 -2.71 -2.04 0.27
CA MET A 142 -3.86 -1.56 1.03
C MET A 142 -5.09 -2.41 0.73
N ILE A 143 -5.85 -2.75 1.77
CA ILE A 143 -7.21 -3.29 1.68
C ILE A 143 -8.10 -2.35 2.46
N ASP A 144 -9.01 -1.72 1.74
CA ASP A 144 -9.95 -0.76 2.29
C ASP A 144 -11.34 -1.39 2.27
N LEU A 145 -11.77 -1.86 3.43
CA LEU A 145 -13.11 -2.43 3.64
C LEU A 145 -13.86 -1.60 4.69
N SER A 146 -13.56 -0.30 4.74
CA SER A 146 -14.15 0.64 5.69
C SER A 146 -15.68 0.75 5.57
N GLU A 147 -16.22 0.51 4.38
CA GLU A 147 -17.67 0.46 4.10
C GLU A 147 -18.36 -0.82 4.58
N GLU A 148 -17.58 -1.87 4.86
CA GLU A 148 -18.11 -3.16 5.33
C GLU A 148 -18.20 -3.15 6.87
N PRO A 149 -19.04 -4.01 7.48
CA PRO A 149 -19.05 -4.18 8.93
C PRO A 149 -17.63 -4.48 9.46
N ILE A 150 -17.25 -3.89 10.59
CA ILE A 150 -15.90 -4.01 11.15
C ILE A 150 -15.49 -5.48 11.33
N GLU A 151 -16.40 -6.36 11.73
CA GLU A 151 -16.12 -7.79 11.87
C GLU A 151 -15.72 -8.43 10.53
N GLU A 152 -16.38 -8.05 9.43
CA GLU A 152 -16.08 -8.54 8.09
C GLU A 152 -14.77 -7.95 7.56
N ASN A 153 -14.54 -6.65 7.75
CA ASN A 153 -13.28 -5.98 7.42
C ASN A 153 -12.10 -6.72 8.11
N LEU A 154 -12.19 -6.92 9.42
CA LEU A 154 -11.15 -7.59 10.20
C LEU A 154 -10.95 -9.06 9.82
N GLU A 155 -12.02 -9.80 9.50
CA GLU A 155 -11.92 -11.19 9.06
C GLU A 155 -11.17 -11.30 7.73
N ILE A 156 -11.55 -10.49 6.74
CA ILE A 156 -10.91 -10.50 5.42
C ILE A 156 -9.46 -10.00 5.52
N CYS A 157 -9.22 -8.88 6.21
CA CYS A 157 -7.87 -8.35 6.43
C CYS A 157 -6.96 -9.36 7.14
N ALA A 158 -7.46 -10.11 8.13
CA ALA A 158 -6.69 -11.16 8.79
C ALA A 158 -6.31 -12.32 7.85
N GLU A 159 -7.21 -12.72 6.94
CA GLU A 159 -6.92 -13.74 5.92
C GLU A 159 -5.80 -13.26 4.96
N TYR A 160 -5.94 -12.04 4.43
CA TYR A 160 -4.94 -11.46 3.55
C TYR A 160 -3.60 -11.27 4.25
N LEU A 161 -3.58 -10.74 5.48
CA LEU A 161 -2.37 -10.61 6.28
C LEU A 161 -1.67 -11.95 6.46
N GLY A 162 -2.42 -13.02 6.75
CA GLY A 162 -1.90 -14.38 6.89
C GLY A 162 -1.29 -14.97 5.61
N ARG A 163 -1.71 -14.50 4.43
CA ARG A 163 -1.09 -14.84 3.14
C ARG A 163 0.12 -13.96 2.86
N MET A 164 -0.03 -12.64 3.00
CA MET A 164 0.96 -11.62 2.68
C MET A 164 2.23 -11.73 3.53
N CYS A 165 2.08 -11.94 4.83
CA CYS A 165 3.23 -11.97 5.75
C CYS A 165 4.20 -13.12 5.48
N LYS A 166 3.74 -14.23 4.87
CA LYS A 166 4.57 -15.40 4.52
C LYS A 166 5.67 -15.08 3.52
N ILE A 167 5.46 -14.03 2.71
CA ILE A 167 6.43 -13.55 1.72
C ILE A 167 6.93 -12.14 2.04
N GLY A 168 6.75 -11.65 3.27
CA GLY A 168 7.28 -10.37 3.71
C GLY A 168 6.55 -9.12 3.19
N LEU A 169 5.30 -9.28 2.74
CA LEU A 169 4.41 -8.14 2.44
C LEU A 169 3.78 -7.59 3.72
N LEU A 170 3.59 -6.28 3.78
CA LEU A 170 2.80 -5.59 4.81
C LEU A 170 1.39 -5.28 4.29
N LEU A 171 0.39 -5.42 5.17
CA LEU A 171 -0.99 -5.02 4.91
C LEU A 171 -1.21 -3.61 5.45
N GLU A 172 -1.67 -2.69 4.60
CA GLU A 172 -2.32 -1.48 5.09
C GLU A 172 -3.83 -1.73 5.10
N MET A 173 -4.50 -1.36 6.18
CA MET A 173 -5.95 -1.52 6.28
C MET A 173 -6.62 -0.23 6.74
N GLU A 174 -7.86 0.00 6.34
CA GLU A 174 -8.60 1.22 6.69
C GLU A 174 -9.82 0.98 7.59
N LEU A 175 -9.99 1.88 8.56
CA LEU A 175 -11.10 1.94 9.50
C LEU A 175 -11.89 3.24 9.35
N GLY A 176 -13.20 3.12 9.53
CA GLY A 176 -14.13 4.25 9.56
C GLY A 176 -14.46 4.77 8.16
N ILE A 177 -15.59 5.45 8.04
CA ILE A 177 -16.06 5.96 6.75
C ILE A 177 -15.62 7.41 6.61
N THR A 178 -14.94 7.74 5.52
CA THR A 178 -14.62 9.12 5.15
C THR A 178 -15.87 9.75 4.53
N GLY A 179 -16.21 10.99 4.93
CA GLY A 179 -17.31 11.71 4.27
C GLY A 179 -16.86 12.19 2.89
N GLY A 180 -17.74 12.27 1.88
CA GLY A 180 -17.35 12.67 0.51
C GLY A 180 -17.52 11.56 -0.51
N GLU A 181 -17.02 11.72 -1.74
CA GLU A 181 -17.02 10.67 -2.76
C GLU A 181 -15.60 10.12 -2.91
N GLU A 182 -15.38 8.81 -2.68
CA GLU A 182 -14.08 8.13 -2.71
C GLU A 182 -14.04 6.98 -3.71
N ASP A 183 -13.13 7.07 -4.69
CA ASP A 183 -12.96 6.06 -5.75
C ASP A 183 -14.29 5.63 -6.43
N GLY A 184 -15.29 6.52 -6.41
CA GLY A 184 -16.64 6.34 -6.96
C GLY A 184 -17.73 5.95 -5.95
N VAL A 185 -17.48 6.02 -4.64
CA VAL A 185 -18.46 5.78 -3.57
C VAL A 185 -18.78 7.05 -2.80
N ASP A 186 -20.07 7.44 -2.73
CA ASP A 186 -20.54 8.69 -2.11
C ASP A 186 -21.08 8.49 -0.68
N ASN A 187 -20.39 9.07 0.30
CA ASN A 187 -20.65 9.04 1.74
C ASN A 187 -21.12 10.41 2.28
N THR A 188 -21.61 11.32 1.43
CA THR A 188 -22.03 12.67 1.86
C THR A 188 -23.21 12.71 2.84
N ASP A 189 -24.00 11.63 2.94
CA ASP A 189 -25.17 11.51 3.82
C ASP A 189 -24.88 10.87 5.20
N VAL A 190 -23.62 10.51 5.50
CA VAL A 190 -23.23 9.83 6.75
C VAL A 190 -23.20 10.80 7.95
N ALA A 191 -23.66 10.35 9.12
CA ALA A 191 -23.67 11.16 10.34
C ALA A 191 -22.24 11.50 10.79
N GLN A 192 -22.03 12.74 11.25
CA GLN A 192 -20.69 13.25 11.57
C GLN A 192 -19.95 12.44 12.66
N GLU A 193 -20.68 11.85 13.61
CA GLU A 193 -20.14 10.96 14.64
C GLU A 193 -19.65 9.60 14.10
N ASP A 194 -20.16 9.17 12.96
CA ASP A 194 -19.76 7.92 12.28
C ASP A 194 -18.59 8.14 11.30
N LEU A 195 -18.16 9.40 11.11
CA LEU A 195 -17.02 9.78 10.26
C LEU A 195 -15.65 9.64 10.95
N TYR A 196 -15.61 9.16 12.20
CA TYR A 196 -14.39 9.03 12.98
C TYR A 196 -14.24 7.59 13.49
N SER A 197 -13.05 7.01 13.31
CA SER A 197 -12.70 5.75 13.95
C SER A 197 -12.62 5.94 15.46
N LYS A 198 -13.19 4.99 16.20
CA LYS A 198 -13.15 5.00 17.67
C LYS A 198 -11.87 4.34 18.18
N PRO A 199 -11.29 4.81 19.30
CA PRO A 199 -10.13 4.16 19.91
C PRO A 199 -10.33 2.67 20.18
N GLU A 200 -11.55 2.25 20.53
CA GLU A 200 -11.92 0.86 20.76
C GLU A 200 -11.84 0.02 19.47
N GLU A 201 -12.29 0.57 18.34
CA GLU A 201 -12.23 -0.08 17.01
C GLU A 201 -10.77 -0.23 16.55
N ILE A 202 -9.94 0.79 16.79
CA ILE A 202 -8.49 0.75 16.52
C ILE A 202 -7.80 -0.31 17.38
N TYR A 203 -8.15 -0.39 18.67
CA TYR A 203 -7.57 -1.36 19.59
C TYR A 203 -7.98 -2.80 19.24
N GLU A 204 -9.26 -3.02 18.90
CA GLU A 204 -9.75 -4.32 18.43
C GLU A 204 -9.03 -4.77 17.16
N THR A 205 -8.85 -3.85 16.21
CA THR A 205 -8.07 -4.07 14.99
C THR A 205 -6.65 -4.51 15.30
N TYR A 206 -5.98 -3.79 16.20
CA TYR A 206 -4.64 -4.13 16.65
C TYR A 206 -4.61 -5.54 17.26
N GLU A 207 -5.49 -5.86 18.20
CA GLU A 207 -5.51 -7.18 18.84
C GLU A 207 -5.72 -8.31 17.83
N LYS A 208 -6.66 -8.12 16.91
CA LYS A 208 -7.01 -9.12 15.90
C LYS A 208 -5.88 -9.37 14.90
N LEU A 209 -5.33 -8.30 14.31
CA LEU A 209 -4.28 -8.43 13.29
C LEU A 209 -2.93 -8.80 13.89
N MET A 210 -2.59 -8.30 15.08
CA MET A 210 -1.35 -8.67 15.78
C MET A 210 -1.31 -10.16 16.13
N ALA A 211 -2.46 -10.79 16.36
CA ALA A 211 -2.54 -12.25 16.55
C ALA A 211 -2.15 -13.04 15.29
N VAL A 212 -2.19 -12.42 14.11
CA VAL A 212 -1.75 -13.00 12.83
C VAL A 212 -0.31 -12.63 12.54
N SER A 213 0.03 -11.33 12.56
CA SER A 213 1.36 -10.82 12.24
C SER A 213 1.51 -9.36 12.67
N PRO A 214 2.71 -8.87 13.02
CA PRO A 214 2.96 -7.44 13.21
C PRO A 214 3.08 -6.65 11.88
N MET A 215 3.00 -7.32 10.74
CA MET A 215 3.20 -6.72 9.40
C MET A 215 1.96 -5.96 8.90
N PHE A 216 1.47 -4.99 9.66
CA PHE A 216 0.34 -4.15 9.25
C PHE A 216 0.45 -2.69 9.67
N THR A 217 -0.20 -1.82 8.91
CA THR A 217 -0.51 -0.41 9.23
C THR A 217 -2.01 -0.19 9.24
N VAL A 218 -2.47 0.86 9.93
CA VAL A 218 -3.88 1.23 10.03
C VAL A 218 -4.04 2.67 9.57
N ALA A 219 -4.84 2.87 8.53
CA ALA A 219 -5.46 4.15 8.20
C ALA A 219 -6.75 4.28 9.03
N ALA A 220 -6.86 5.35 9.80
CA ALA A 220 -8.03 5.64 10.61
C ALA A 220 -8.68 6.93 10.11
N ALA A 221 -10.00 7.01 10.22
CA ALA A 221 -10.75 8.23 9.98
C ALA A 221 -10.64 9.16 11.21
N PHE A 222 -10.00 10.31 11.05
CA PHE A 222 -9.87 11.36 12.07
C PHE A 222 -10.30 12.74 11.56
N GLY A 223 -11.26 12.77 10.63
CA GLY A 223 -11.72 13.99 9.94
C GLY A 223 -10.89 14.36 8.71
N ASN A 224 -9.99 13.48 8.28
CA ASN A 224 -9.25 13.51 7.03
C ASN A 224 -10.14 13.05 5.87
N VAL A 225 -11.23 13.78 5.62
CA VAL A 225 -12.10 13.54 4.44
C VAL A 225 -11.24 13.45 3.18
N HIS A 226 -11.33 12.31 2.50
CA HIS A 226 -10.69 12.02 1.23
C HIS A 226 -11.61 11.17 0.37
N GLY A 227 -11.20 11.02 -0.88
CA GLY A 227 -11.96 10.38 -1.93
C GLY A 227 -11.88 11.02 -3.31
#